data_AF-A0A7Y1ZGY2-F1
#
_entry.id   AF-A0A7Y1ZGY2-F1
#
_cell.length_a   1.000
_cell.length_b   1.000
_cell.length_c   1.000
_cell.angle_alpha   90.00
_cell.angle_beta   90.00
_cell.angle_gamma   90.00
#
_symmetry.space_group_name_H-M   'P 1'
#
loop_
_entity.id
_entity.type
_entity.pdbx_description
1 polymer ?
#
loop_
_entity_poly.entity_id
_entity_poly.type
_entity_poly.pdbx_seq_one_letter_code
_entity_poly.pdbx_strand_id
1 'polypeptide(L)'
;MIPAEVFLTFILMLSIFLGFELINKVPATLHTPLMSGANAISGITLVGAVGLVTAIDDPDLSKWLGAAAVAFASINVVGGYLVTDRMLAMFKKKEG
;
A
#
# COMPACT_ATOMS: atom_id res chain seq x y z
N MET A 1 -24.08 6.04 -21.29
CA MET A 1 -22.94 6.29 -20.37
C MET A 1 -22.56 4.94 -19.76
N ILE A 2 -21.27 4.57 -19.76
CA ILE A 2 -20.84 3.28 -19.18
C ILE A 2 -20.95 3.40 -17.65
N PRO A 3 -21.54 2.41 -16.94
CA PRO A 3 -21.64 2.45 -15.48
C PRO A 3 -20.27 2.42 -14.79
N ALA A 4 -20.13 3.12 -13.66
CA ALA A 4 -18.85 3.25 -12.96
C ALA A 4 -18.32 1.90 -12.46
N GLU A 5 -19.21 1.01 -12.03
CA GLU A 5 -18.90 -0.35 -11.60
C GLU A 5 -18.25 -1.19 -12.71
N VAL A 6 -18.68 -1.02 -13.97
CA VAL A 6 -18.10 -1.70 -15.13
C VAL A 6 -16.66 -1.21 -15.35
N PHE A 7 -16.45 0.10 -15.25
CA PHE A 7 -15.12 0.71 -15.40
C PHE A 7 -14.15 0.30 -14.29
N LEU A 8 -14.59 0.33 -13.02
CA LEU A 8 -13.77 -0.07 -11.87
C LEU A 8 -13.42 -1.57 -11.91
N THR A 9 -14.37 -2.42 -12.32
CA THR A 9 -14.11 -3.85 -12.51
C THR A 9 -13.07 -4.09 -13.61
N PHE A 10 -13.14 -3.31 -14.70
CA PHE A 10 -12.16 -3.40 -15.77
C PHE A 10 -10.75 -2.99 -15.29
N ILE A 11 -10.64 -1.90 -14.52
CA ILE A 11 -9.38 -1.49 -13.89
C ILE A 11 -8.86 -2.58 -12.96
N LEU A 12 -9.71 -3.16 -12.11
CA LEU A 12 -9.34 -4.24 -11.20
C LEU A 12 -8.76 -5.43 -11.95
N MET A 13 -9.45 -5.89 -12.99
CA MET A 13 -9.01 -7.02 -13.82
C MET A 13 -7.65 -6.75 -14.45
N LEU A 14 -7.47 -5.60 -15.11
CA LEU A 14 -6.19 -5.26 -15.74
C LEU A 14 -5.06 -5.08 -14.72
N SER A 15 -5.34 -4.54 -13.54
CA SER A 15 -4.35 -4.36 -12.47
C SER A 15 -3.86 -5.70 -11.92
N ILE A 16 -4.74 -6.71 -11.80
CA ILE A 16 -4.35 -8.07 -11.39
C ILE A 16 -3.41 -8.69 -12.42
N PHE A 17 -3.75 -8.65 -13.71
CA PHE A 17 -2.88 -9.16 -14.77
C PHE A 17 -1.52 -8.46 -14.79
N LEU A 18 -1.52 -7.12 -14.65
CA LEU A 18 -0.29 -6.34 -14.56
C LEU A 18 0.56 -6.76 -13.36
N GLY A 19 -0.04 -6.95 -12.18
CA GLY A 19 0.67 -7.40 -10.98
C GLY A 19 1.35 -8.75 -11.18
N PHE A 20 0.65 -9.71 -11.79
CA PHE A 20 1.21 -11.04 -12.10
C PHE A 20 2.41 -10.95 -13.05
N GLU A 21 2.27 -10.22 -14.16
CA GLU A 21 3.32 -10.06 -15.17
C GLU A 21 4.57 -9.37 -14.61
N LEU A 22 4.39 -8.39 -13.73
CA LEU A 22 5.50 -7.67 -13.09
C LEU A 22 6.26 -8.57 -12.11
N ILE A 23 5.56 -9.29 -11.22
CA ILE A 23 6.19 -10.13 -10.20
C ILE A 23 6.97 -11.28 -10.83
N ASN A 24 6.47 -11.88 -11.92
CA ASN A 24 7.15 -12.96 -12.64
C ASN A 24 8.52 -12.56 -13.20
N LYS A 25 8.79 -11.25 -13.37
CA LYS A 25 10.06 -10.73 -13.91
C LYS A 25 11.06 -10.30 -12.83
N VAL A 26 10.71 -10.45 -11.55
CA VAL A 26 11.61 -10.08 -10.46
C VAL A 26 12.59 -11.23 -10.17
N PRO A 27 13.92 -10.98 -10.12
CA PRO A 27 14.89 -12.01 -9.79
C PRO A 27 14.74 -12.49 -8.34
N ALA A 28 15.11 -13.73 -8.07
CA ALA A 28 14.90 -14.37 -6.77
C ALA A 28 15.52 -13.62 -5.58
N THR A 29 16.64 -12.93 -5.82
CA THR A 29 17.35 -12.10 -4.82
C THR A 29 16.53 -10.92 -4.32
N LEU A 30 15.50 -10.49 -5.07
CA LEU A 30 14.66 -9.35 -4.73
C LEU A 30 13.29 -9.74 -4.15
N HIS A 31 12.95 -11.03 -3.98
CA HIS A 31 11.62 -11.41 -3.45
C HIS A 31 11.35 -10.86 -2.03
N THR A 32 12.35 -10.86 -1.15
CA THR A 32 12.17 -10.32 0.22
C THR A 32 12.04 -8.79 0.21
N PRO A 33 12.91 -8.02 -0.48
CA PRO A 33 12.67 -6.59 -0.71
C PRO A 33 11.34 -6.29 -1.40
N LEU A 34 10.92 -7.10 -2.38
CA LEU A 34 9.65 -6.96 -3.09
C LEU A 34 8.47 -7.17 -2.14
N MET A 35 8.52 -8.19 -1.28
CA MET A 35 7.49 -8.44 -0.27
C MET A 35 7.37 -7.25 0.70
N SER A 36 8.50 -6.70 1.15
CA SER A 36 8.52 -5.47 1.97
C SER A 36 7.95 -4.26 1.22
N GLY A 37 8.32 -4.09 -0.05
CA GLY A 37 7.82 -3.01 -0.90
C GLY A 37 6.31 -3.10 -1.16
N ALA A 38 5.79 -4.31 -1.41
CA ALA A 38 4.34 -4.54 -1.54
C ALA A 38 3.59 -4.22 -0.24
N ASN A 39 4.18 -4.52 0.91
CA ASN A 39 3.64 -4.09 2.20
C ASN A 39 3.63 -2.55 2.34
N ALA A 40 4.68 -1.86 1.93
CA ALA A 40 4.71 -0.39 1.92
C ALA A 40 3.63 0.23 1.01
N ILE A 41 3.38 -0.37 -0.16
CA ILE A 41 2.34 0.05 -1.10
C ILE A 41 0.93 -0.18 -0.53
N SER A 42 0.72 -1.24 0.26
CA SER A 42 -0.54 -1.49 0.96
C SER A 42 -0.95 -0.37 1.92
N GLY A 43 0.01 0.48 2.29
CA GLY A 43 -0.19 1.72 3.02
C GLY A 43 -1.11 2.74 2.35
N ILE A 44 -1.54 2.53 1.09
CA ILE A 44 -2.64 3.29 0.44
C ILE A 44 -3.92 3.33 1.29
N THR A 45 -4.10 2.35 2.19
CA THR A 45 -5.13 2.35 3.23
C THR A 45 -5.19 3.64 4.05
N LEU A 46 -4.09 4.38 4.18
CA LEU A 46 -4.04 5.69 4.83
C LEU A 46 -4.97 6.71 4.17
N VAL A 47 -5.06 6.70 2.83
CA VAL A 47 -5.96 7.61 2.09
C VAL A 47 -7.42 7.32 2.45
N GLY A 48 -7.79 6.03 2.54
CA GLY A 48 -9.11 5.61 2.98
C GLY A 48 -9.39 5.99 4.44
N ALA A 49 -8.42 5.77 5.33
CA ALA A 49 -8.56 6.10 6.75
C ALA A 49 -8.78 7.61 6.97
N VAL A 50 -7.98 8.47 6.32
CA VAL A 50 -8.13 9.92 6.39
C VAL A 50 -9.47 10.37 5.79
N GLY A 51 -9.85 9.83 4.63
CA GLY A 51 -11.12 10.18 4.00
C GLY A 51 -12.36 9.78 4.82
N LEU A 52 -12.27 8.69 5.60
CA LEU A 52 -13.34 8.28 6.50
C LEU A 52 -13.42 9.17 7.74
N VAL A 53 -12.29 9.51 8.35
CA VAL A 53 -12.25 10.37 9.55
C VAL A 53 -12.87 11.74 9.28
N THR A 54 -12.69 12.30 8.08
CA THR A 54 -13.27 13.61 7.72
C THR A 54 -14.78 13.59 7.51
N ALA A 55 -15.40 12.41 7.48
CA ALA A 55 -16.84 12.22 7.23
C ALA A 55 -17.63 11.73 8.46
N ILE A 56 -17.01 11.70 9.65
CA ILE A 56 -17.64 11.22 10.89
C ILE A 56 -18.41 12.37 11.55
N ASP A 57 -19.75 12.27 11.57
CA ASP A 57 -20.60 13.29 12.20
C ASP A 57 -20.85 13.04 13.70
N ASP A 58 -21.26 11.85 14.16
CA ASP A 58 -21.11 11.43 15.59
C ASP A 58 -21.58 9.99 15.82
N PRO A 59 -20.66 9.06 16.14
CA PRO A 59 -20.53 8.49 17.49
C PRO A 59 -19.08 8.45 18.01
N ASP A 60 -18.88 8.54 19.34
CA ASP A 60 -17.57 8.45 20.00
C ASP A 60 -16.74 7.24 19.57
N LEU A 61 -17.40 6.10 19.35
CA LEU A 61 -16.73 4.87 18.89
C LEU A 61 -16.10 5.04 17.49
N SER A 62 -16.78 5.71 16.55
CA SER A 62 -16.26 5.92 15.20
C SER A 62 -15.06 6.87 15.21
N LYS A 63 -15.07 7.89 16.07
CA LYS A 63 -13.91 8.80 16.25
C LYS A 63 -12.68 8.04 16.72
N TRP A 64 -12.82 7.17 17.72
CA TRP A 64 -11.73 6.33 18.22
C TRP A 64 -11.24 5.29 17.19
N LEU A 65 -12.16 4.63 16.49
CA LEU A 65 -11.81 3.68 15.42
C LEU A 65 -11.12 4.38 14.24
N GLY A 66 -11.58 5.57 13.86
CA GLY A 66 -10.95 6.38 12.82
C GLY A 66 -9.54 6.84 13.20
N ALA A 67 -9.36 7.30 14.44
CA ALA A 67 -8.03 7.65 14.96
C ALA A 67 -7.08 6.43 14.97
N ALA A 68 -7.56 5.27 15.42
CA ALA A 68 -6.79 4.03 15.38
C ALA A 68 -6.46 3.59 13.95
N ALA A 69 -7.41 3.71 13.01
CA ALA A 69 -7.20 3.38 11.60
C ALA A 69 -6.10 4.25 10.97
N VAL A 70 -6.12 5.57 11.22
CA VAL A 70 -5.06 6.48 10.74
C VAL A 70 -3.72 6.14 11.39
N ALA A 71 -3.69 5.83 12.68
CA ALA A 71 -2.46 5.44 13.38
C ALA A 71 -1.86 4.16 12.79
N PHE A 72 -2.65 3.09 12.62
CA PHE A 72 -2.16 1.83 12.05
C PHE A 72 -1.76 1.96 10.59
N ALA A 73 -2.53 2.70 9.78
CA ALA A 73 -2.17 2.96 8.39
C ALA A 73 -0.86 3.76 8.29
N SER A 74 -0.66 4.74 9.18
CA SER A 74 0.60 5.50 9.25
C SER A 74 1.79 4.61 9.63
N ILE A 75 1.63 3.72 10.61
CA ILE A 75 2.66 2.74 10.98
C ILE A 75 3.00 1.82 9.79
N ASN A 76 1.99 1.36 9.04
CA ASN A 76 2.19 0.52 7.87
C ASN A 76 3.00 1.23 6.78
N VAL A 77 2.60 2.47 6.42
CA VAL A 77 3.33 3.29 5.43
C VAL A 77 4.75 3.55 5.91
N VAL A 78 4.93 4.17 7.07
CA VAL A 78 6.27 4.60 7.54
C VAL A 78 7.18 3.38 7.74
N GLY A 79 6.71 2.35 8.43
CA GLY A 79 7.48 1.13 8.66
C GLY A 79 7.81 0.40 7.37
N GLY A 80 6.84 0.27 6.46
CA GLY A 80 7.03 -0.38 5.16
C GLY A 80 8.09 0.32 4.31
N TYR A 81 8.04 1.65 4.19
CA TYR A 81 9.03 2.40 3.41
C TYR A 81 10.42 2.36 4.05
N LEU A 82 10.54 2.50 5.38
CA LEU A 82 11.82 2.44 6.09
C LEU A 82 12.51 1.07 5.95
N VAL A 83 11.75 -0.02 6.11
CA VAL A 83 12.30 -1.38 5.98
C VAL A 83 12.70 -1.65 4.54
N THR A 84 11.87 -1.24 3.57
CA THR A 84 12.17 -1.44 2.15
C THR A 84 13.42 -0.66 1.72
N ASP A 85 13.58 0.59 2.15
CA ASP A 85 14.77 1.39 1.86
C ASP A 85 16.04 0.72 2.42
N ARG A 86 15.99 0.26 3.69
CA ARG A 86 17.10 -0.47 4.30
C ARG A 86 17.44 -1.76 3.55
N MET A 87 16.43 -2.48 3.05
CA MET A 87 16.66 -3.69 2.26
C MET A 87 17.30 -3.37 0.91
N LEU A 88 16.81 -2.35 0.21
CA LEU A 88 17.33 -1.95 -1.10
C LEU A 88 18.73 -1.32 -1.00
N ALA A 89 19.06 -0.67 0.11
CA ALA A 89 20.39 -0.15 0.37
C ALA A 89 21.49 -1.23 0.33
N MET A 90 21.15 -2.49 0.63
CA MET A 90 22.09 -3.62 0.56
C MET A 90 22.54 -3.97 -0.87
N PHE A 91 21.80 -3.50 -1.89
CA PHE A 91 22.14 -3.69 -3.31
C PHE A 91 22.92 -2.50 -3.89
N LYS A 92 23.08 -1.41 -3.14
CA LYS A 92 23.93 -0.29 -3.58
C LYS A 92 25.39 -0.74 -3.53
N LYS A 93 26.11 -0.51 -4.63
CA LYS A 93 27.54 -0.80 -4.70
C LYS A 93 28.25 0.07 -3.66
N LYS A 94 29.06 -0.54 -2.80
CA LYS A 94 29.86 0.19 -1.81
C LYS A 94 30.83 1.08 -2.59
N GLU A 95 30.63 2.40 -2.55
CA GLU A 95 31.65 3.33 -3.03
C GLU A 95 32.86 3.16 -2.09
N GLY A 96 33.99 2.78 -2.70
CA GLY A 96 35.27 2.65 -2.02
C GLY A 96 36.02 3.97 -2.06
#